data_AF-J3M0H6-F1
#
_entry.id   AF-J3M0H6-F1
#
_cell.length_a   1.000
_cell.length_b   1.000
_cell.length_c   1.000
_cell.angle_alpha   90.00
_cell.angle_beta   90.00
_cell.angle_gamma   90.00
#
_symmetry.space_group_name_H-M   'P 1'
#
loop_
_entity.id
_entity.type
_entity.pdbx_description
1 polymer ?
#
loop_
_entity_poly.entity_id
_entity_poly.type
_entity_poly.pdbx_seq_one_letter_code
_entity_poly.pdbx_strand_id
1 'polypeptide(L)'
;MAWAWLVSRAAALGSGASGLAGRVWKIGADDPRRAVHGLKVGLALALVSVFYYTRPLYDGVGGAAMWAVMTVVVVFEYTVGGCVYKGFNRATATVSAGAVALGVHWIASKSGDRFEPVIRSGSLFLLAAAATFSRFIPTVKARFDYGVTIFILTYSLVAVSGYRVDALLAMAQQRISTVAIGISICLAVCVLICPVWAGQELHRLTARNMDKLAGAVEACVEGYFAEEE
;
A
#
# COMPACT_ATOMS: atom_id res chain seq x y z
N MET A 1 9.82 -32.79 -36.57
CA MET A 1 8.74 -32.74 -35.55
C MET A 1 8.87 -31.58 -34.55
N ALA A 2 10.07 -31.22 -34.07
CA ALA A 2 10.25 -30.10 -33.12
C ALA A 2 9.79 -28.73 -33.66
N TRP A 3 9.89 -28.49 -34.97
CA TRP A 3 9.59 -27.17 -35.55
C TRP A 3 8.11 -26.83 -35.59
N ALA A 4 7.26 -27.81 -35.92
CA ALA A 4 5.80 -27.66 -35.86
C ALA A 4 5.29 -27.44 -34.42
N TRP A 5 5.97 -28.03 -33.43
CA TRP A 5 5.63 -27.88 -32.02
C TRP A 5 5.97 -26.46 -31.50
N LEU A 6 7.12 -25.91 -31.89
CA LEU A 6 7.54 -24.54 -31.57
C LEU A 6 6.61 -23.48 -32.18
N VAL A 7 6.24 -23.65 -33.45
CA VAL A 7 5.32 -22.72 -34.14
C VAL A 7 3.93 -22.76 -33.49
N SER A 8 3.43 -23.94 -33.12
CA SER A 8 2.14 -24.08 -32.44
C SER A 8 2.14 -23.42 -31.05
N ARG A 9 3.24 -23.52 -30.28
CA ARG A 9 3.37 -22.81 -29.00
C ARG A 9 3.47 -21.30 -29.17
N ALA A 10 4.19 -20.82 -30.19
CA ALA A 10 4.29 -19.39 -30.48
C ALA A 10 2.92 -18.81 -30.91
N ALA A 11 2.17 -19.54 -31.74
CA ALA A 11 0.81 -19.15 -32.15
C ALA A 11 -0.18 -19.17 -30.98
N ALA A 12 -0.10 -20.18 -30.09
CA ALA A 12 -0.91 -20.26 -28.88
C ALA A 12 -0.55 -19.15 -27.86
N LEU A 13 0.72 -18.76 -27.78
CA LEU A 13 1.16 -17.63 -26.97
C LEU A 13 0.64 -16.30 -27.55
N GLY A 14 0.68 -16.16 -28.88
CA GLY A 14 0.18 -14.98 -29.59
C GLY A 14 -1.33 -14.80 -29.50
N SER A 15 -2.11 -15.88 -29.62
CA SER A 15 -3.58 -15.84 -29.45
C SER A 15 -3.99 -15.63 -27.98
N GLY A 16 -3.24 -16.19 -27.04
CA GLY A 16 -3.39 -15.89 -25.62
C GLY A 16 -3.11 -14.41 -25.31
N ALA A 17 -2.05 -13.85 -25.88
CA ALA A 17 -1.67 -12.44 -25.73
C ALA A 17 -2.70 -11.50 -26.38
N SER A 18 -3.25 -11.81 -27.55
CA SER A 18 -4.27 -10.99 -28.20
C SER A 18 -5.62 -11.04 -27.47
N GLY A 19 -6.00 -12.20 -26.91
CA GLY A 19 -7.16 -12.33 -26.04
C GLY A 19 -7.01 -11.62 -24.68
N LEU A 20 -5.77 -11.47 -24.20
CA LEU A 20 -5.45 -10.66 -23.01
C LEU A 20 -5.47 -9.18 -23.35
N ALA A 21 -4.89 -8.79 -24.49
CA ALA A 21 -4.89 -7.42 -24.99
C ALA A 21 -6.32 -6.92 -25.26
N GLY A 22 -7.20 -7.73 -25.85
CA GLY A 22 -8.60 -7.38 -26.04
C GLY A 22 -9.37 -7.21 -24.73
N ARG A 23 -9.08 -8.02 -23.71
CA ARG A 23 -9.65 -7.85 -22.36
C ARG A 23 -9.12 -6.61 -21.65
N VAL A 24 -7.82 -6.32 -21.75
CA VAL A 24 -7.20 -5.10 -21.21
C VAL A 24 -7.75 -3.86 -21.90
N TRP A 25 -7.94 -3.90 -23.22
CA TRP A 25 -8.56 -2.84 -23.99
C TRP A 25 -10.01 -2.60 -23.54
N LYS A 26 -10.78 -3.67 -23.33
CA LYS A 26 -12.17 -3.57 -22.83
C LYS A 26 -12.22 -2.97 -21.43
N ILE A 27 -11.33 -3.40 -20.52
CA ILE A 27 -11.19 -2.85 -19.16
C ILE A 27 -10.78 -1.37 -19.17
N GLY A 28 -9.89 -0.98 -20.10
CA GLY A 28 -9.45 0.41 -20.25
C GLY A 28 -10.49 1.32 -20.92
N ALA A 29 -11.26 0.79 -21.87
CA ALA A 29 -12.32 1.50 -22.57
C ALA A 29 -13.60 1.65 -21.71
N ASP A 30 -13.94 0.62 -20.92
CA ASP A 30 -15.09 0.64 -20.01
C ASP A 30 -14.86 1.56 -18.80
N ASP A 31 -13.61 1.68 -18.31
CA ASP A 31 -13.24 2.55 -17.19
C ASP A 31 -11.91 3.30 -17.48
N PRO A 32 -11.94 4.42 -18.23
CA PRO A 32 -10.72 5.20 -18.55
C PRO A 32 -9.98 5.68 -17.29
N ARG A 33 -10.68 5.77 -16.16
CA ARG A 33 -10.12 6.16 -14.87
C ARG A 33 -9.21 5.08 -14.26
N ARG A 34 -9.48 3.79 -14.51
CA ARG A 34 -8.60 2.69 -14.08
C ARG A 34 -7.28 2.68 -14.86
N ALA A 35 -7.34 3.01 -16.15
CA ALA A 35 -6.15 3.18 -16.99
C ALA A 35 -5.29 4.36 -16.51
N VAL A 36 -5.92 5.50 -16.21
CA VAL A 36 -5.23 6.66 -15.62
C VAL A 36 -4.62 6.32 -14.25
N HIS A 37 -5.31 5.55 -13.41
CA HIS A 37 -4.75 5.10 -12.14
C HIS A 37 -3.52 4.19 -12.32
N GLY A 38 -3.59 3.21 -13.23
CA GLY A 38 -2.45 2.36 -13.57
C GLY A 38 -1.25 3.17 -14.08
N LEU A 39 -1.50 4.17 -14.92
CA LEU A 39 -0.47 5.10 -15.39
C LEU A 39 0.14 5.92 -14.24
N LYS A 40 -0.67 6.41 -13.29
CA LYS A 40 -0.17 7.12 -12.12
C LYS A 40 0.71 6.26 -11.22
N VAL A 41 0.30 5.02 -10.96
CA VAL A 41 1.09 4.06 -10.17
C VAL A 41 2.42 3.82 -10.88
N GLY A 42 2.39 3.56 -12.19
CA GLY A 42 3.58 3.36 -13.01
C GLY A 42 4.50 4.58 -13.00
N LEU A 43 3.94 5.79 -13.11
CA LEU A 43 4.70 7.03 -13.07
C LEU A 43 5.28 7.33 -11.68
N ALA A 44 4.56 7.02 -10.61
CA ALA A 44 5.09 7.13 -9.24
C ALA A 44 6.26 6.17 -9.02
N LEU A 45 6.14 4.91 -9.47
CA LEU A 45 7.21 3.93 -9.41
C LEU A 45 8.41 4.36 -10.26
N ALA A 46 8.17 4.90 -11.45
CA ALA A 46 9.22 5.42 -12.33
C ALA A 46 9.93 6.63 -11.71
N LEU A 47 9.19 7.60 -11.15
CA LEU A 47 9.75 8.78 -10.50
C LEU A 47 10.55 8.41 -9.25
N VAL A 48 10.05 7.49 -8.43
CA VAL A 48 10.78 6.97 -7.27
C VAL A 48 12.05 6.26 -7.73
N SER A 49 11.97 5.43 -8.77
CA SER A 49 13.15 4.74 -9.31
C SER A 49 14.18 5.72 -9.85
N VAL A 50 13.77 6.72 -10.63
CA VAL A 50 14.64 7.77 -11.18
C VAL A 50 15.25 8.62 -10.06
N PHE A 51 14.46 8.99 -9.04
CA PHE A 51 14.94 9.76 -7.89
C PHE A 51 16.01 8.98 -7.10
N TYR A 52 15.82 7.67 -6.95
CA TYR A 52 16.81 6.79 -6.32
C TYR A 52 18.05 6.54 -7.19
N TYR A 53 17.93 6.61 -8.52
CA TYR A 53 19.06 6.48 -9.45
C TYR A 53 19.87 7.78 -9.61
N THR A 54 19.28 8.96 -9.36
CA THR A 54 19.88 10.27 -9.70
C THR A 54 20.48 11.05 -8.51
N ARG A 55 20.40 10.54 -7.27
CA ARG A 55 20.99 11.19 -6.08
C ARG A 55 21.59 10.19 -5.07
N PRO A 56 22.55 10.61 -4.23
CA PRO A 56 23.75 9.87 -3.81
C PRO A 56 23.50 8.82 -2.71
N LEU A 57 22.57 7.90 -2.91
CA LEU A 57 22.26 6.80 -1.98
C LEU A 57 22.75 5.43 -2.45
N TYR A 58 23.26 5.32 -3.69
CA TYR A 58 23.79 4.07 -4.23
C TYR A 58 25.00 3.55 -3.43
N ASP A 59 25.83 4.45 -2.89
CA ASP A 59 27.05 4.08 -2.16
C ASP A 59 26.88 3.89 -0.64
N GLY A 60 25.68 4.09 -0.07
CA GLY A 60 25.49 3.96 1.39
C GLY A 60 24.23 3.22 1.85
N VAL A 61 23.29 2.93 0.93
CA VAL A 61 21.89 2.69 1.34
C VAL A 61 21.18 1.59 0.54
N GLY A 62 21.93 0.61 0.03
CA GLY A 62 21.35 -0.53 -0.71
C GLY A 62 20.18 -1.23 0.00
N GLY A 63 20.16 -1.22 1.34
CA GLY A 63 19.06 -1.76 2.15
C GLY A 63 17.81 -0.87 2.27
N ALA A 64 17.90 0.46 2.17
CA ALA A 64 16.73 1.33 2.38
C ALA A 64 15.96 1.66 1.09
N ALA A 65 16.55 1.41 -0.09
CA ALA A 65 15.86 1.52 -1.37
C ALA A 65 14.66 0.54 -1.45
N MET A 66 14.82 -0.69 -0.97
CA MET A 66 13.73 -1.68 -0.90
C MET A 66 12.55 -1.18 -0.07
N TRP A 67 12.82 -0.52 1.04
CA TRP A 67 11.78 0.03 1.93
C TRP A 67 11.00 1.17 1.27
N ALA A 68 11.66 2.01 0.48
CA ALA A 68 10.99 3.08 -0.26
C ALA A 68 10.09 2.53 -1.37
N VAL A 69 10.56 1.56 -2.15
CA VAL A 69 9.74 0.92 -3.21
C VAL A 69 8.53 0.20 -2.58
N MET A 70 8.73 -0.57 -1.51
CA MET A 70 7.63 -1.18 -0.75
C MET A 70 6.70 -0.14 -0.12
N THR A 71 7.17 1.08 0.15
CA THR A 71 6.31 2.18 0.61
C THR A 71 5.37 2.63 -0.49
N VAL A 72 5.92 2.89 -1.66
CA VAL A 72 5.16 3.40 -2.80
C VAL A 72 4.12 2.38 -3.22
N VAL A 73 4.51 1.12 -3.43
CA VAL A 73 3.59 0.05 -3.84
C VAL A 73 2.42 -0.11 -2.88
N VAL A 74 2.66 0.03 -1.57
CA VAL A 74 1.64 -0.29 -0.56
C VAL A 74 0.81 0.94 -0.14
N VAL A 75 1.38 2.15 -0.23
CA VAL A 75 0.69 3.40 0.10
C VAL A 75 -0.14 3.91 -1.08
N PHE A 76 0.25 3.61 -2.33
CA PHE A 76 -0.51 4.06 -3.49
C PHE A 76 -1.92 3.47 -3.48
N GLU A 77 -2.89 4.35 -3.70
CA GLU A 77 -4.31 4.07 -3.65
C GLU A 77 -5.01 4.84 -4.77
N TYR A 78 -6.20 4.38 -5.15
CA TYR A 78 -6.93 4.95 -6.28
C TYR A 78 -7.29 6.42 -6.08
N THR A 79 -7.64 6.78 -4.85
CA THR A 79 -8.00 8.14 -4.47
C THR A 79 -6.85 8.83 -3.76
N VAL A 80 -6.78 10.17 -3.89
CA VAL A 80 -5.81 11.00 -3.16
C VAL A 80 -6.00 10.82 -1.65
N GLY A 81 -7.25 10.77 -1.18
CA GLY A 81 -7.58 10.54 0.23
C GLY A 81 -7.11 9.17 0.75
N GLY A 82 -7.24 8.12 -0.06
CA GLY A 82 -6.72 6.79 0.29
C GLY A 82 -5.19 6.77 0.41
N CYS A 83 -4.48 7.45 -0.48
CA CYS A 83 -3.03 7.59 -0.42
C CYS A 83 -2.59 8.33 0.84
N VAL A 84 -3.26 9.45 1.16
CA VAL A 84 -3.01 10.22 2.38
C VAL A 84 -3.29 9.36 3.62
N TYR A 85 -4.42 8.65 3.66
CA TYR A 85 -4.80 7.79 4.78
C TYR A 85 -3.79 6.67 5.03
N LYS A 86 -3.43 5.90 3.98
CA LYS A 86 -2.44 4.83 4.11
C LYS A 86 -1.04 5.36 4.39
N GLY A 87 -0.67 6.48 3.79
CA GLY A 87 0.62 7.15 4.01
C GLY A 87 0.76 7.60 5.46
N PHE A 88 -0.27 8.27 5.99
CA PHE A 88 -0.32 8.66 7.40
C PHE A 88 -0.26 7.43 8.30
N ASN A 89 -1.11 6.41 8.07
CA ASN A 89 -1.12 5.20 8.88
C ASN A 89 0.25 4.48 8.89
N ARG A 90 0.96 4.46 7.76
CA ARG A 90 2.34 3.94 7.68
C ARG A 90 3.30 4.78 8.51
N ALA A 91 3.27 6.10 8.36
CA ALA A 91 4.14 7.01 9.11
C ALA A 91 3.93 6.86 10.62
N THR A 92 2.68 6.87 11.08
CA THR A 92 2.33 6.70 12.49
C THR A 92 2.75 5.34 13.02
N ALA A 93 2.59 4.27 12.25
CA ALA A 93 3.03 2.92 12.63
C ALA A 93 4.56 2.80 12.72
N THR A 94 5.31 3.40 11.79
CA THR A 94 6.77 3.38 11.81
C THR A 94 7.32 4.21 12.97
N VAL A 95 6.77 5.40 13.22
CA VAL A 95 7.18 6.27 14.33
C VAL A 95 6.85 5.63 15.67
N SER A 96 5.65 5.06 15.84
CA SER A 96 5.28 4.39 17.09
C SER A 96 6.11 3.13 17.33
N ALA A 97 6.37 2.32 16.31
CA ALA A 97 7.26 1.16 16.41
C ALA A 97 8.69 1.57 16.82
N GLY A 98 9.21 2.64 16.21
CA GLY A 98 10.52 3.19 16.56
C GLY A 98 10.56 3.71 18.00
N ALA A 99 9.56 4.48 18.43
CA ALA A 99 9.47 5.01 19.79
C ALA A 99 9.38 3.90 20.84
N VAL A 100 8.53 2.88 20.61
CA VAL A 100 8.41 1.72 21.51
C VAL A 100 9.72 0.93 21.55
N ALA A 101 10.39 0.73 20.41
CA ALA A 101 11.67 0.06 20.38
C ALA A 101 12.76 0.82 21.16
N LEU A 102 12.82 2.14 21.05
CA LEU A 102 13.72 2.97 21.85
C LEU A 102 13.38 2.90 23.35
N GLY A 103 12.10 2.90 23.71
CA GLY A 103 11.65 2.74 25.10
C GLY A 103 12.05 1.39 25.69
N VAL A 104 11.81 0.30 24.96
CA VAL A 104 12.24 -1.05 25.35
C VAL A 104 13.76 -1.13 25.49
N HIS A 105 14.50 -0.55 24.56
CA HIS A 105 15.96 -0.48 24.62
C HIS A 105 16.44 0.27 25.86
N TRP A 106 15.84 1.43 26.17
CA TRP A 106 16.18 2.21 27.35
C TRP A 106 15.95 1.43 28.64
N ILE A 107 14.80 0.74 28.75
CA ILE A 107 14.48 -0.12 29.89
C ILE A 107 15.50 -1.27 30.00
N ALA A 108 15.76 -1.96 28.88
CA ALA A 108 16.69 -3.09 28.85
C ALA A 108 18.11 -2.67 29.27
N SER A 109 18.58 -1.50 28.81
CA SER A 109 19.91 -0.97 29.14
C SER A 109 20.09 -0.64 30.64
N LYS A 110 18.99 -0.37 31.35
CA LYS A 110 18.99 -0.13 32.80
C LYS A 110 18.89 -1.42 33.63
N SER A 111 18.48 -2.53 33.04
CA SER A 111 18.22 -3.80 33.75
C SER A 111 19.42 -4.75 33.83
N GLY A 112 20.59 -4.34 33.30
CA GLY A 112 21.82 -5.12 33.36
C GLY A 112 21.98 -6.14 32.22
N ASP A 113 23.24 -6.43 31.88
CA ASP A 113 23.67 -7.15 30.67
C ASP A 113 23.04 -8.54 30.49
N ARG A 114 22.73 -9.21 31.61
CA ARG A 114 22.15 -10.56 31.62
C ARG A 114 20.64 -10.57 31.32
N PHE A 115 19.92 -9.50 31.66
CA PHE A 115 18.47 -9.39 31.46
C PHE A 115 18.11 -8.63 30.18
N GLU A 116 19.04 -7.88 29.61
CA GLU A 116 18.87 -7.13 28.37
C GLU A 116 18.28 -7.96 27.19
N PRO A 117 18.82 -9.15 26.85
CA PRO A 117 18.27 -9.97 25.77
C PRO A 117 16.91 -10.57 26.12
N VAL A 118 16.65 -10.87 27.40
CA VAL A 118 15.39 -11.43 27.88
C VAL A 118 14.26 -10.39 27.77
N ILE A 119 14.54 -9.14 28.15
CA ILE A 119 13.57 -8.04 28.06
C ILE A 119 13.26 -7.70 26.60
N ARG A 120 14.28 -7.67 25.72
CA ARG A 120 14.07 -7.44 24.28
C ARG A 120 13.28 -8.58 23.62
N SER A 121 13.62 -9.83 23.88
CA SER A 121 12.89 -10.97 23.31
C SER A 121 11.47 -11.09 23.87
N GLY A 122 11.29 -10.83 25.17
CA GLY A 122 9.98 -10.88 25.83
C GLY A 122 9.04 -9.79 25.32
N SER A 123 9.53 -8.56 25.19
CA SER A 123 8.76 -7.45 24.61
C SER A 123 8.46 -7.66 23.12
N LEU A 124 9.39 -8.25 22.36
CA LEU A 124 9.14 -8.68 20.97
C LEU A 124 7.93 -9.61 20.90
N PHE A 125 7.97 -10.70 21.68
CA PHE A 125 6.90 -11.68 21.73
C PHE A 125 5.57 -11.05 22.15
N LEU A 126 5.56 -10.28 23.24
CA LEU A 126 4.35 -9.69 23.81
C LEU A 126 3.69 -8.69 22.86
N LEU A 127 4.47 -7.76 22.28
CA LEU A 127 3.94 -6.76 21.36
C LEU A 127 3.52 -7.37 20.03
N ALA A 128 4.27 -8.34 19.49
CA ALA A 128 3.88 -9.04 18.27
C ALA A 128 2.59 -9.84 18.48
N ALA A 129 2.45 -10.53 19.63
CA ALA A 129 1.25 -11.27 19.99
C ALA A 129 0.05 -10.32 20.18
N ALA A 130 0.21 -9.24 20.94
CA ALA A 130 -0.84 -8.25 21.18
C ALA A 130 -1.30 -7.58 19.87
N ALA A 131 -0.35 -7.16 19.03
CA ALA A 131 -0.64 -6.56 17.74
C ALA A 131 -1.33 -7.56 16.81
N THR A 132 -0.87 -8.82 16.75
CA THR A 132 -1.53 -9.86 15.95
C THR A 132 -2.95 -10.14 16.46
N PHE A 133 -3.14 -10.19 17.79
CA PHE A 133 -4.44 -10.39 18.40
C PHE A 133 -5.41 -9.24 18.07
N SER A 134 -4.91 -8.00 18.09
CA SER A 134 -5.72 -6.83 17.74
C SER A 134 -6.34 -6.93 16.33
N ARG A 135 -5.72 -7.65 15.39
CA ARG A 135 -6.24 -7.85 14.02
C ARG A 135 -7.46 -8.76 13.97
N PHE A 136 -7.72 -9.57 15.00
CA PHE A 136 -8.97 -10.34 15.08
C PHE A 136 -10.16 -9.47 15.46
N ILE A 137 -9.94 -8.26 15.98
CA ILE A 137 -11.01 -7.31 16.28
C ILE A 137 -11.49 -6.70 14.95
N PRO A 138 -12.76 -6.87 14.57
CA PRO A 138 -13.26 -6.44 13.26
C PRO A 138 -13.10 -4.94 13.01
N THR A 139 -13.23 -4.12 14.05
CA THR A 139 -13.03 -2.66 13.99
C THR A 139 -11.58 -2.29 13.64
N VAL A 140 -10.61 -2.98 14.26
CA VAL A 140 -9.18 -2.77 14.00
C VAL A 140 -8.82 -3.33 12.63
N LYS A 141 -9.36 -4.50 12.26
CA LYS A 141 -9.14 -5.11 10.94
C LYS A 141 -9.64 -4.22 9.80
N ALA A 142 -10.81 -3.61 9.95
CA ALA A 142 -11.38 -2.77 8.91
C ALA A 142 -10.62 -1.45 8.70
N ARG A 143 -10.02 -0.89 9.76
CA ARG A 143 -9.42 0.45 9.72
C ARG A 143 -7.89 0.45 9.77
N PHE A 144 -7.28 -0.44 10.54
CA PHE A 144 -5.88 -0.37 10.94
C PHE A 144 -5.05 -1.60 10.59
N ASP A 145 -5.61 -2.63 9.94
CA ASP A 145 -4.90 -3.87 9.61
C ASP A 145 -3.54 -3.63 8.92
N TYR A 146 -3.52 -2.64 8.02
CA TYR A 146 -2.29 -2.19 7.37
C TYR A 146 -1.26 -1.61 8.36
N GLY A 147 -1.67 -0.64 9.18
CA GLY A 147 -0.81 0.01 10.17
C GLY A 147 -0.28 -0.99 11.21
N VAL A 148 -1.12 -1.91 11.68
CA VAL A 148 -0.72 -2.97 12.61
C VAL A 148 0.33 -3.90 11.98
N THR A 149 0.15 -4.26 10.71
CA THR A 149 1.15 -5.08 9.97
C THR A 149 2.50 -4.36 9.88
N ILE A 150 2.50 -3.08 9.50
CA ILE A 150 3.72 -2.28 9.41
C ILE A 150 4.37 -2.09 10.78
N PHE A 151 3.58 -1.90 11.83
CA PHE A 151 4.07 -1.80 13.20
C PHE A 151 4.81 -3.08 13.61
N ILE A 152 4.19 -4.26 13.45
CA ILE A 152 4.79 -5.56 13.77
C ILE A 152 6.09 -5.75 12.98
N LEU A 153 6.06 -5.48 11.67
CA LEU A 153 7.22 -5.65 10.80
C LEU A 153 8.38 -4.74 11.22
N THR A 154 8.08 -3.46 11.48
CA THR A 154 9.09 -2.46 11.86
C THR A 154 9.67 -2.78 13.23
N TYR A 155 8.81 -3.03 14.22
CA TYR A 155 9.23 -3.35 15.58
C TYR A 155 10.03 -4.65 15.63
N SER A 156 9.57 -5.72 14.96
CA SER A 156 10.30 -6.99 14.88
C SER A 156 11.67 -6.83 14.25
N LEU A 157 11.76 -6.06 13.17
CA LEU A 157 13.04 -5.84 12.51
C LEU A 157 14.00 -5.04 13.40
N VAL A 158 13.52 -4.00 14.07
CA VAL A 158 14.35 -3.23 15.02
C VAL A 158 14.80 -4.11 16.19
N ALA A 159 13.89 -4.89 16.77
CA ALA A 159 14.19 -5.80 17.89
C ALA A 159 15.19 -6.90 17.51
N VAL A 160 15.09 -7.47 16.30
CA VAL A 160 15.98 -8.54 15.80
C VAL A 160 17.33 -7.99 15.32
N SER A 161 17.38 -6.75 14.83
CA SER A 161 18.60 -6.14 14.25
C SER A 161 19.74 -5.86 15.23
N GLY A 162 19.64 -6.29 16.48
CA GLY A 162 20.78 -6.59 17.37
C GLY A 162 21.98 -5.64 17.34
N TYR A 163 22.00 -4.66 18.26
CA TYR A 163 23.21 -4.09 18.86
C TYR A 163 24.22 -3.31 17.98
N ARG A 164 23.98 -1.99 17.86
CA ARG A 164 24.97 -0.90 17.97
C ARG A 164 24.19 0.41 18.09
N VAL A 165 24.28 1.08 19.24
CA VAL A 165 23.43 2.22 19.66
C VAL A 165 23.46 3.37 18.64
N ASP A 166 24.62 3.64 18.05
CA ASP A 166 24.79 4.70 17.05
C ASP A 166 24.33 4.28 15.64
N ALA A 167 24.41 2.98 15.33
CA ALA A 167 23.95 2.46 14.04
C ALA A 167 22.42 2.32 14.00
N LEU A 168 21.76 2.05 15.13
CA LEU A 168 20.31 1.88 15.21
C LEU A 168 19.57 3.20 15.04
N LEU A 169 20.00 4.27 15.70
CA LEU A 169 19.39 5.59 15.53
C LEU A 169 19.60 6.06 14.08
N ALA A 170 20.81 5.91 13.55
CA ALA A 170 21.11 6.24 12.16
C ALA A 170 20.29 5.39 11.17
N MET A 171 20.17 4.07 11.38
CA MET A 171 19.37 3.20 10.51
C MET A 171 17.86 3.45 10.63
N ALA A 172 17.34 3.70 11.83
CA ALA A 172 15.94 4.03 12.06
C ALA A 172 15.60 5.39 11.45
N GLN A 173 16.46 6.40 11.64
CA GLN A 173 16.32 7.71 11.04
C GLN A 173 16.37 7.61 9.51
N GLN A 174 17.30 6.84 8.96
CA GLN A 174 17.39 6.60 7.52
C GLN A 174 16.14 5.91 6.96
N ARG A 175 15.52 5.00 7.71
CA ARG A 175 14.27 4.36 7.31
C ARG A 175 13.07 5.29 7.40
N ILE A 176 12.99 6.10 8.45
CA ILE A 176 11.93 7.10 8.58
C ILE A 176 12.04 8.15 7.47
N SER A 177 13.26 8.61 7.15
CA SER A 177 13.47 9.58 6.07
C SER A 177 13.16 8.98 4.70
N THR A 178 13.52 7.73 4.41
CA THR A 178 13.15 7.11 3.12
C THR A 178 11.66 6.84 3.00
N VAL A 179 10.99 6.42 4.07
CA VAL A 179 9.53 6.29 4.10
C VAL A 179 8.86 7.65 3.89
N ALA A 180 9.36 8.70 4.54
CA ALA A 180 8.84 10.06 4.37
C ALA A 180 9.01 10.59 2.93
N ILE A 181 10.19 10.38 2.33
CA ILE A 181 10.45 10.73 0.92
C ILE A 181 9.51 9.95 0.00
N GLY A 182 9.36 8.63 0.21
CA GLY A 182 8.45 7.80 -0.58
C GLY A 182 6.98 8.24 -0.49
N ILE A 183 6.51 8.60 0.71
CA ILE A 183 5.17 9.17 0.91
C ILE A 183 5.05 10.53 0.21
N SER A 184 6.06 11.41 0.32
CA SER A 184 6.02 12.73 -0.30
C SER A 184 5.94 12.68 -1.82
N ILE A 185 6.72 11.80 -2.46
CA ILE A 185 6.68 11.61 -3.92
C ILE A 185 5.34 11.01 -4.34
N CYS A 186 4.85 10.01 -3.60
CA CYS A 186 3.53 9.41 -3.83
C CYS A 186 2.42 10.47 -3.78
N LEU A 187 2.39 11.29 -2.72
CA LEU A 187 1.41 12.36 -2.57
C LEU A 187 1.53 13.43 -3.67
N ALA A 188 2.75 13.84 -4.01
CA ALA A 188 2.99 14.79 -5.09
C ALA A 188 2.43 14.26 -6.42
N VAL A 189 2.69 13.01 -6.76
CA VAL A 189 2.16 12.38 -7.98
C VAL A 189 0.63 12.28 -7.94
N CYS A 190 0.05 11.88 -6.82
CA CYS A 190 -1.40 11.74 -6.68
C CYS A 190 -2.15 13.08 -6.78
N VAL A 191 -1.56 14.16 -6.27
CA VAL A 191 -2.13 15.51 -6.28
C VAL A 191 -1.91 16.21 -7.62
N LEU A 192 -0.70 16.13 -8.19
CA LEU A 192 -0.33 16.86 -9.41
C LEU A 192 -0.87 16.20 -10.68
N ILE A 193 -1.10 14.88 -10.68
CA ILE A 193 -1.50 14.14 -11.88
C ILE A 193 -2.96 13.70 -11.74
N CYS A 194 -3.87 14.45 -12.38
CA CYS A 194 -5.31 14.20 -12.51
C CYS A 194 -6.00 13.80 -11.18
N PRO A 195 -6.03 14.66 -10.16
CA PRO A 195 -6.43 14.26 -8.80
C PRO A 195 -7.83 13.62 -8.78
N VAL A 196 -7.92 12.38 -8.28
CA VAL A 196 -9.20 11.67 -8.11
C VAL A 196 -9.62 11.80 -6.66
N TRP A 197 -10.58 12.70 -6.42
CA TRP A 197 -11.15 12.95 -5.11
C TRP A 197 -12.31 12.01 -4.82
N ALA A 198 -12.35 11.43 -3.62
CA ALA A 198 -13.42 10.53 -3.20
C ALA A 198 -14.81 11.20 -3.23
N GLY A 199 -14.87 12.53 -3.05
CA GLY A 199 -16.13 13.29 -3.15
C GLY A 199 -16.74 13.27 -4.55
N GLN A 200 -15.94 13.40 -5.61
CA GLN A 200 -16.46 13.32 -6.98
C GLN A 200 -16.96 11.92 -7.32
N GLU A 201 -16.30 10.89 -6.78
CA GLU A 201 -16.74 9.51 -6.95
C GLU A 201 -18.05 9.25 -6.22
N LEU A 202 -18.19 9.76 -4.99
CA LEU A 202 -19.43 9.66 -4.22
C LEU A 202 -20.60 10.33 -4.95
N HIS A 203 -20.41 11.55 -5.45
CA HIS A 203 -21.46 12.25 -6.22
C HIS A 203 -21.92 11.46 -7.46
N ARG A 204 -20.96 10.90 -8.21
CA ARG A 204 -21.26 10.11 -9.41
C ARG A 204 -21.98 8.80 -9.07
N LEU A 205 -21.58 8.13 -7.99
CA LEU A 205 -22.25 6.93 -7.48
C LEU A 205 -23.68 7.23 -7.02
N THR A 206 -23.87 8.34 -6.30
CA THR A 206 -25.20 8.78 -5.87
C THR A 206 -26.10 9.06 -7.08
N ALA A 207 -25.64 9.84 -8.06
CA ALA A 207 -26.42 10.14 -9.26
C ALA A 207 -26.85 8.86 -10.00
N ARG A 208 -25.91 7.94 -10.24
CA ARG A 208 -26.20 6.67 -10.91
C ARG A 208 -27.20 5.79 -10.14
N ASN A 209 -27.13 5.80 -8.81
CA ASN A 209 -28.10 5.06 -7.99
C ASN A 209 -29.49 5.70 -8.07
N MET A 210 -29.58 7.03 -8.13
CA MET A 210 -30.85 7.73 -8.34
C MET A 210 -31.44 7.42 -9.72
N ASP A 211 -30.63 7.40 -10.78
CA ASP A 211 -31.11 7.03 -12.13
C ASP A 211 -31.66 5.60 -12.17
N LYS A 212 -30.97 4.65 -11.50
CA LYS A 212 -31.46 3.28 -11.37
C LYS A 212 -32.74 3.18 -10.57
N LEU A 213 -32.86 3.97 -9.50
CA LEU A 213 -34.07 4.02 -8.69
C LEU A 213 -35.23 4.56 -9.53
N ALA A 214 -35.01 5.62 -10.30
CA ALA A 214 -35.99 6.18 -11.22
C ALA A 214 -36.44 5.15 -12.25
N GLY A 215 -35.51 4.46 -12.93
CA GLY A 215 -35.87 3.42 -13.90
C GLY A 215 -36.58 2.21 -13.29
N ALA A 216 -36.26 1.84 -12.06
CA ALA A 216 -36.99 0.78 -11.34
C ALA A 216 -38.44 1.20 -11.02
N VAL A 217 -38.64 2.46 -10.63
CA VAL A 217 -39.98 3.02 -10.38
C VAL A 217 -40.78 3.11 -11.68
N GLU A 218 -40.18 3.59 -12.76
CA GLU A 218 -40.81 3.68 -14.07
C GLU A 218 -41.27 2.30 -14.57
N ALA A 219 -40.41 1.29 -14.47
CA ALA A 219 -40.77 -0.09 -14.81
C ALA A 219 -41.89 -0.67 -13.92
N CYS A 220 -41.94 -0.33 -12.63
CA CYS A 220 -43.05 -0.73 -11.75
C CYS A 220 -44.37 -0.06 -12.15
N VAL A 221 -44.33 1.21 -12.54
CA VAL A 221 -45.51 1.97 -12.96
C VAL A 221 -46.03 1.45 -14.31
N GLU A 222 -45.15 1.21 -15.28
CA GLU A 222 -45.51 0.59 -16.57
C GLU A 222 -46.14 -0.79 -16.36
N GLY A 223 -45.59 -1.61 -15.47
CA GLY A 223 -46.15 -2.92 -15.13
C GLY A 223 -47.55 -2.84 -14.51
N TYR A 224 -47.81 -1.87 -13.64
CA TYR A 224 -49.11 -1.68 -13.02
C TYR A 224 -50.19 -1.28 -14.04
N PHE A 225 -49.87 -0.34 -14.93
CA PHE A 225 -50.82 0.10 -15.97
C PHE A 225 -51.02 -0.93 -17.09
N ALA A 226 -50.03 -1.80 -17.35
CA ALA A 226 -50.17 -2.89 -18.30
C ALA A 226 -51.03 -4.07 -17.78
N GLU A 227 -51.28 -4.15 -16.46
CA GLU A 227 -52.21 -5.14 -15.87
C GLU A 227 -53.67 -4.64 -15.86
N GLU A 228 -53.92 -3.35 -16.12
CA GLU A 228 -55.27 -2.75 -16.16
C GLU A 228 -55.91 -2.74 -17.56
N GLU A 229 -55.18 -3.06 -18.63
CA GLU A 229 -55.68 -3.33 -20.00
C GLU A 229 -55.95 -4.83 -20.24
#